data_AF-A0A0G1C497-F1
#
_entry.id   AF-A0A0G1C497-F1
#
_cell.length_a   1.000
_cell.length_b   1.000
_cell.length_c   1.000
_cell.angle_alpha   90.00
_cell.angle_beta   90.00
_cell.angle_gamma   90.00
#
_symmetry.space_group_name_H-M   'P 1'
#
loop_
_entity.id
_entity.type
_entity.pdbx_description
1 polymer ?
#
loop_
_entity_poly.entity_id
_entity_poly.type
_entity_poly.pdbx_seq_one_letter_code
_entity_poly.pdbx_strand_id
1 'polypeptide(L)'
;MRRYSRLNRLEESKNKRTAFVFGGLTLLLIIFLIFFGVPTIAKFGAFIADIKNSEEPVEILDKTPPAPPQIDQPPEFTNKLSIQMTGSAEPGSTVTFFLNNKQKETVVGEDGQFSIPFPLNKGENKVYATARDKAGNESTSSKVYTITFDNKISELTVLEPVTGAIFTGKSEQSIVVKGIVDTGATVTVNSRLAVVDPQGNFSANIILTEGSNSIEIKAEDEAQNQFQKTITVTYTP
;
A
#
# COMPACT_ATOMS: atom_id res chain seq x y z
N MET A 1 22.60 104.22 45.69
CA MET A 1 21.47 103.32 46.01
C MET A 1 21.13 102.47 44.78
N ARG A 2 21.42 101.17 44.80
CA ARG A 2 21.06 100.28 43.68
C ARG A 2 19.53 100.05 43.66
N ARG A 3 18.85 100.56 42.63
CA ARG A 3 17.41 100.37 42.43
C ARG A 3 17.14 98.93 41.99
N TYR A 4 16.53 98.13 42.85
CA TYR A 4 16.01 96.82 42.48
C TYR A 4 14.79 97.01 41.56
N SER A 5 14.94 96.66 40.28
CA SER A 5 13.92 96.80 39.25
C SER A 5 12.86 95.70 39.36
N ARG A 6 11.58 96.06 39.16
CA ARG A 6 10.40 95.15 39.23
C ARG A 6 10.54 93.92 38.31
N LEU A 7 11.37 93.99 37.27
CA LEU A 7 11.70 92.89 36.36
C LEU A 7 12.40 91.73 37.08
N ASN A 8 13.36 92.01 37.97
CA ASN A 8 14.10 90.96 38.67
C ASN A 8 13.21 90.16 39.64
N ARG A 9 12.17 90.75 40.22
CA ARG A 9 11.21 90.03 41.10
C ARG A 9 10.28 89.10 40.30
N LEU A 10 9.97 89.46 39.06
CA LEU A 10 9.18 88.60 38.17
C LEU A 10 10.03 87.46 37.60
N GLU A 11 11.31 87.72 37.29
CA GLU A 11 12.26 86.67 36.91
C GLU A 11 12.53 85.71 38.07
N GLU A 12 12.71 86.23 39.30
CA GLU A 12 12.94 85.39 40.47
C GLU A 12 11.73 84.48 40.78
N SER A 13 10.50 84.99 40.66
CA SER A 13 9.29 84.18 40.89
C SER A 13 9.05 83.15 39.78
N LYS A 14 9.31 83.51 38.52
CA LYS A 14 9.30 82.57 37.39
C LYS A 14 10.38 81.50 37.57
N ASN A 15 11.60 81.87 37.90
CA ASN A 15 12.71 80.92 38.09
C ASN A 15 12.47 79.99 39.27
N LYS A 16 11.90 80.47 40.39
CA LYS A 16 11.47 79.62 41.50
C LYS A 16 10.39 78.63 41.06
N ARG A 17 9.35 79.09 40.36
CA ARG A 17 8.28 78.20 39.85
C ARG A 17 8.83 77.14 38.89
N THR A 18 9.68 77.54 37.96
CA THR A 18 10.35 76.64 37.02
C THR A 18 11.25 75.64 37.75
N ALA A 19 12.01 76.07 38.76
CA ALA A 19 12.83 75.18 39.59
C ALA A 19 11.99 74.17 40.38
N PHE A 20 10.84 74.58 40.94
CA PHE A 20 9.90 73.66 41.60
C PHE A 20 9.29 72.64 40.62
N VAL A 21 8.95 73.07 39.40
CA VAL A 21 8.42 72.17 38.36
C VAL A 21 9.48 71.15 37.95
N PHE A 22 10.72 71.57 37.64
CA PHE A 22 11.81 70.65 37.31
C PHE A 22 12.16 69.72 38.48
N GLY A 23 12.20 70.23 39.72
CA GLY A 23 12.37 69.41 40.91
C GLY A 23 11.29 68.32 41.03
N GLY A 24 10.02 68.68 40.85
CA GLY A 24 8.91 67.72 40.84
C GLY A 24 9.00 66.71 39.70
N LEU A 25 9.39 67.15 38.49
CA LEU A 25 9.54 66.28 37.32
C LEU A 25 10.70 65.29 37.47
N THR A 26 11.83 65.74 38.03
CA THR A 26 12.96 64.86 38.36
C THR A 26 12.58 63.83 39.42
N LEU A 27 11.83 64.24 40.46
CA LEU A 27 11.34 63.32 41.48
C LEU A 27 10.38 62.28 40.89
N LEU A 28 9.45 62.71 40.03
CA LEU A 28 8.53 61.82 39.32
C LEU A 28 9.26 60.82 38.41
N LEU A 29 10.29 61.27 37.69
CA LEU A 29 11.10 60.41 36.83
C LEU A 29 11.92 59.41 37.65
N ILE A 30 12.48 59.83 38.80
CA ILE A 30 13.17 58.93 39.74
C ILE A 30 12.20 57.89 40.29
N ILE A 31 11.00 58.31 40.74
CA ILE A 31 9.94 57.41 41.20
C ILE A 31 9.57 56.44 40.08
N PHE A 32 9.36 56.91 38.85
CA PHE A 32 9.06 56.06 37.71
C PHE A 32 10.18 55.05 37.42
N LEU A 33 11.45 55.46 37.46
CA LEU A 33 12.59 54.55 37.29
C LEU A 33 12.71 53.53 38.43
N ILE A 34 12.37 53.90 39.66
CA ILE A 34 12.37 52.98 40.79
C ILE A 34 11.23 51.97 40.67
N PHE A 35 10.00 52.44 40.37
CA PHE A 35 8.81 51.57 40.32
C PHE A 35 8.70 50.76 39.03
N PHE A 36 9.16 51.28 37.89
CA PHE A 36 9.06 50.62 36.59
C PHE A 36 10.42 50.23 36.03
N GLY A 37 11.46 51.06 36.17
CA GLY A 37 12.79 50.78 35.62
C GLY A 37 13.46 49.56 36.24
N VAL A 38 13.66 49.57 37.57
CA VAL A 38 14.33 48.48 38.29
C VAL A 38 13.58 47.14 38.11
N PRO A 39 12.24 47.05 38.27
CA PRO A 39 11.53 45.79 38.06
C PRO A 39 11.57 45.31 36.62
N THR A 40 11.58 46.21 35.63
CA THR A 40 11.67 45.81 34.21
C THR A 40 13.04 45.24 33.87
N ILE A 41 14.12 45.86 34.39
CA ILE A 41 15.48 45.33 34.24
C ILE A 41 15.60 43.95 34.91
N ALA A 42 15.03 43.77 36.10
CA ALA A 42 15.03 42.49 36.80
C ALA A 42 14.24 41.40 36.03
N LYS A 43 13.06 41.72 35.50
CA LYS A 43 12.26 40.81 34.67
C LYS A 43 12.98 40.43 33.37
N PHE A 44 13.63 41.39 32.72
CA PHE A 44 14.42 41.13 31.52
C PHE A 44 15.64 40.26 31.84
N GLY A 45 16.32 40.51 32.97
CA GLY A 45 17.41 39.65 33.44
C GLY A 45 16.95 38.22 33.73
N ALA A 46 15.78 38.04 34.35
CA ALA A 46 15.17 36.74 34.56
C ALA A 46 14.81 36.03 33.25
N PHE A 47 14.26 36.76 32.28
CA PHE A 47 13.97 36.23 30.94
C PHE A 47 15.23 35.76 30.19
N ILE A 48 16.33 36.53 30.24
CA ILE A 48 17.61 36.11 29.63
C ILE A 48 18.23 34.93 30.38
N ALA A 49 18.08 34.86 31.70
CA ALA A 49 18.51 33.69 32.48
C ALA A 49 17.69 32.44 32.12
N ASP A 50 16.39 32.59 31.87
CA ASP A 50 15.50 31.53 31.42
C ASP A 50 15.89 31.01 30.02
N ILE A 51 16.23 31.91 29.08
CA ILE A 51 16.77 31.53 27.76
C ILE A 51 18.10 30.80 27.90
N LYS A 52 19.01 31.25 28.77
CA LYS A 52 20.32 30.62 28.95
C LYS A 52 20.21 29.22 29.60
N ASN A 53 19.20 29.03 30.43
CA ASN A 53 18.88 27.75 31.08
C ASN A 53 17.95 26.87 30.23
N SER A 54 17.50 27.34 29.06
CA SER A 54 16.75 26.55 28.09
C SER A 54 17.71 25.59 27.39
N GLU A 55 18.05 24.51 28.09
CA GLU A 55 18.74 23.34 27.57
C GLU A 55 17.77 22.32 26.95
N GLU A 56 16.48 22.66 26.81
CA GLU A 56 15.52 21.76 26.17
C GLU A 56 15.93 21.58 24.71
N PRO A 57 16.29 20.35 24.29
CA PRO A 57 16.60 20.07 22.90
C PRO A 57 15.38 20.46 22.07
N VAL A 58 15.60 21.17 20.96
CA VAL A 58 14.54 21.32 19.95
C VAL A 58 14.22 19.91 19.46
N GLU A 59 13.09 19.36 19.90
CA GLU A 59 12.59 18.07 19.43
C GLU A 59 12.19 18.24 17.97
N ILE A 60 13.10 17.93 17.05
CA ILE A 60 12.81 17.90 15.61
C ILE A 60 12.01 16.63 15.36
N LEU A 61 10.71 16.69 15.66
CA LEU A 61 9.79 15.61 15.33
C LEU A 61 9.70 15.50 13.81
N ASP A 62 10.15 14.37 13.28
CA ASP A 62 9.93 14.04 11.88
C ASP A 62 8.43 13.82 11.64
N LYS A 63 7.87 14.62 10.73
CA LYS A 63 6.47 14.59 10.34
C LYS A 63 6.28 14.18 8.89
N THR A 64 7.35 13.71 8.24
CA THR A 64 7.34 13.40 6.81
C THR A 64 6.92 11.94 6.64
N PRO A 65 5.77 11.65 6.01
CA PRO A 65 5.42 10.28 5.70
C PRO A 65 6.40 9.63 4.72
N PRO A 66 6.63 8.31 4.84
CA PRO A 66 7.35 7.55 3.83
C PRO A 66 6.55 7.49 2.51
N ALA A 67 7.21 7.09 1.43
CA ALA A 67 6.51 6.75 0.19
C ALA A 67 5.62 5.51 0.38
N PRO A 68 4.51 5.36 -0.38
CA PRO A 68 3.70 4.14 -0.36
C PRO A 68 4.54 2.91 -0.73
N PRO A 69 4.30 1.75 -0.10
CA PRO A 69 4.96 0.51 -0.51
C PRO A 69 4.69 0.18 -1.98
N GLN A 70 5.72 -0.26 -2.70
CA GLN A 70 5.56 -0.85 -4.02
C GLN A 70 5.46 -2.36 -3.86
N ILE A 71 4.32 -2.93 -4.20
CA ILE A 71 4.10 -4.37 -4.20
C ILE A 71 4.39 -4.88 -5.62
N ASP A 72 5.26 -5.88 -5.73
CA ASP A 72 5.53 -6.58 -6.99
C ASP A 72 4.24 -7.24 -7.51
N GLN A 73 4.04 -7.22 -8.82
CA GLN A 73 2.78 -7.70 -9.41
C GLN A 73 2.54 -9.18 -9.05
N PRO A 74 1.48 -9.50 -8.26
CA PRO A 74 1.12 -10.88 -8.01
C PRO A 74 0.45 -11.48 -9.26
N PRO A 75 0.42 -12.82 -9.39
CA PRO A 75 -0.40 -13.49 -10.39
C PRO A 75 -1.88 -13.15 -10.20
N GLU A 76 -2.59 -13.01 -11.31
CA GLU A 76 -4.04 -12.78 -11.33
C GLU A 76 -4.83 -14.01 -10.88
N PHE A 77 -4.32 -15.22 -11.20
CA PHE A 77 -4.89 -16.51 -10.83
C PHE A 77 -3.86 -17.41 -10.17
N THR A 78 -4.27 -18.20 -9.19
CA THR A 78 -3.37 -19.16 -8.53
C THR A 78 -4.15 -20.34 -7.95
N ASN A 79 -3.53 -21.52 -7.97
CA ASN A 79 -4.01 -22.72 -7.28
C ASN A 79 -3.38 -22.95 -5.90
N LYS A 80 -2.56 -22.00 -5.44
CA LYS A 80 -1.92 -22.06 -4.13
C LYS A 80 -2.80 -21.37 -3.09
N LEU A 81 -3.04 -22.05 -1.95
CA LEU A 81 -3.77 -21.50 -0.80
C LEU A 81 -3.08 -20.30 -0.14
N SER A 82 -1.83 -20.02 -0.50
CA SER A 82 -1.07 -18.89 0.01
C SER A 82 -0.14 -18.34 -1.05
N ILE A 83 0.10 -17.03 -1.00
CA ILE A 83 1.00 -16.34 -1.90
C ILE A 83 2.08 -15.58 -1.12
N GLN A 84 3.27 -15.48 -1.70
CA GLN A 84 4.32 -14.60 -1.18
C GLN A 84 4.12 -13.21 -1.76
N MET A 85 3.82 -12.24 -0.89
CA MET A 85 3.77 -10.84 -1.26
C MET A 85 5.18 -10.27 -1.13
N THR A 86 5.71 -9.75 -2.23
CA THR A 86 7.06 -9.19 -2.34
C THR A 86 6.99 -7.75 -2.85
N GLY A 87 8.04 -6.99 -2.65
CA GLY A 87 8.11 -5.60 -3.07
C GLY A 87 9.11 -4.79 -2.27
N SER A 88 8.97 -3.47 -2.35
CA SER A 88 9.90 -2.50 -1.76
C SER A 88 9.20 -1.38 -1.00
N ALA A 89 9.90 -0.86 0.01
CA ALA A 89 9.49 0.30 0.81
C ALA A 89 10.73 0.91 1.49
N GLU A 90 10.55 1.94 2.32
CA GLU A 90 11.66 2.56 3.04
C GLU A 90 12.36 1.56 3.99
N PRO A 91 13.70 1.40 3.95
CA PRO A 91 14.44 0.50 4.82
C PRO A 91 14.15 0.69 6.31
N GLY A 92 13.86 -0.42 7.01
CA GLY A 92 13.55 -0.39 8.43
C GLY A 92 12.18 0.21 8.80
N SER A 93 11.37 0.62 7.81
CA SER A 93 9.94 0.92 8.03
C SER A 93 9.13 -0.36 8.25
N THR A 94 7.89 -0.22 8.72
CA THR A 94 6.93 -1.32 8.85
C THR A 94 5.88 -1.22 7.76
N VAL A 95 5.68 -2.28 6.98
CA VAL A 95 4.61 -2.38 5.98
C VAL A 95 3.43 -3.16 6.55
N THR A 96 2.25 -2.55 6.55
CA THR A 96 0.97 -3.16 6.94
C THR A 96 0.19 -3.53 5.68
N PHE A 97 0.03 -4.83 5.45
CA PHE A 97 -0.78 -5.38 4.36
C PHE A 97 -2.22 -5.59 4.80
N PHE A 98 -3.15 -5.36 3.88
CA PHE A 98 -4.58 -5.53 4.04
C PHE A 98 -5.07 -6.53 2.99
N LEU A 99 -5.42 -7.75 3.40
CA LEU A 99 -5.94 -8.79 2.52
C LEU A 99 -7.23 -9.37 3.09
N ASN A 100 -8.34 -9.29 2.34
CA ASN A 100 -9.65 -9.78 2.76
C ASN A 100 -10.07 -9.34 4.17
N ASN A 101 -9.87 -8.05 4.48
CA ASN A 101 -10.13 -7.45 5.80
C ASN A 101 -9.26 -7.99 6.95
N LYS A 102 -8.21 -8.78 6.65
CA LYS A 102 -7.18 -9.17 7.61
C LYS A 102 -5.94 -8.32 7.39
N GLN A 103 -5.29 -7.95 8.49
CA GLN A 103 -4.02 -7.23 8.47
C GLN A 103 -2.86 -8.15 8.81
N LYS A 104 -1.71 -7.89 8.20
CA LYS A 104 -0.44 -8.50 8.60
C LYS A 104 0.68 -7.49 8.38
N GLU A 105 1.66 -7.50 9.26
CA GLU A 105 2.78 -6.56 9.19
C GLU A 105 4.09 -7.29 8.88
N THR A 106 5.01 -6.57 8.23
CA THR A 106 6.40 -6.97 8.06
C THR A 106 7.31 -5.75 8.18
N VAL A 107 8.52 -5.96 8.70
CA VAL A 107 9.58 -4.95 8.67
C VAL A 107 10.30 -5.04 7.33
N VAL A 108 10.63 -3.89 6.76
CA VAL A 108 11.39 -3.79 5.51
C VAL A 108 12.87 -3.99 5.81
N GLY A 109 13.54 -4.82 5.01
CA GLY A 109 14.98 -5.05 5.13
C GLY A 109 15.80 -3.78 4.88
N GLU A 110 17.07 -3.81 5.28
CA GLU A 110 18.02 -2.72 5.01
C GLU A 110 18.29 -2.53 3.51
N ASP A 111 18.01 -3.55 2.70
CA ASP A 111 18.02 -3.52 1.24
C ASP A 111 16.78 -2.87 0.62
N GLY A 112 15.82 -2.45 1.44
CA GLY A 112 14.55 -1.85 1.02
C GLY A 112 13.50 -2.87 0.57
N GLN A 113 13.76 -4.17 0.71
CA GLN A 113 12.86 -5.23 0.25
C GLN A 113 12.04 -5.83 1.39
N PHE A 114 10.86 -6.35 1.07
CA PHE A 114 10.06 -7.17 1.99
C PHE A 114 9.56 -8.44 1.30
N SER A 115 9.27 -9.47 2.10
CA SER A 115 8.63 -10.70 1.65
C SER A 115 7.78 -11.28 2.77
N ILE A 116 6.49 -11.46 2.53
CA ILE A 116 5.54 -11.94 3.54
C ILE A 116 4.50 -12.90 2.94
N PRO A 117 4.30 -14.10 3.54
CA PRO A 117 3.30 -15.02 3.05
C PRO A 117 1.91 -14.60 3.52
N PHE A 118 0.92 -14.70 2.62
CA PHE A 118 -0.48 -14.43 2.90
C PHE A 118 -1.37 -15.60 2.48
N PRO A 119 -2.26 -16.09 3.36
CA PRO A 119 -3.27 -17.06 2.96
C PRO A 119 -4.35 -16.40 2.10
N LEU A 120 -4.88 -17.14 1.14
CA LEU A 120 -5.97 -16.72 0.27
C LEU A 120 -7.28 -17.42 0.65
N ASN A 121 -8.38 -16.71 0.50
CA ASN A 121 -9.73 -17.26 0.52
C ASN A 121 -10.10 -17.70 -0.89
N LYS A 122 -10.99 -18.70 -1.01
CA LYS A 122 -11.48 -19.17 -2.32
C LYS A 122 -12.12 -18.01 -3.09
N GLY A 123 -11.82 -17.90 -4.38
CA GLY A 123 -12.31 -16.82 -5.25
C GLY A 123 -11.42 -15.58 -5.18
N GLU A 124 -12.03 -14.40 -5.34
CA GLU A 124 -11.29 -13.13 -5.39
C GLU A 124 -10.72 -12.72 -4.03
N ASN A 125 -9.46 -12.27 -4.05
CA ASN A 125 -8.74 -11.72 -2.91
C ASN A 125 -8.20 -10.34 -3.28
N LYS A 126 -8.52 -9.31 -2.49
CA LYS A 126 -8.03 -7.95 -2.72
C LYS A 126 -6.93 -7.62 -1.73
N VAL A 127 -5.81 -7.10 -2.21
CA VAL A 127 -4.64 -6.76 -1.40
C VAL A 127 -4.10 -5.36 -1.72
N TYR A 128 -3.76 -4.62 -0.67
CA TYR A 128 -3.00 -3.37 -0.72
C TYR A 128 -2.20 -3.21 0.58
N ALA A 129 -1.33 -2.21 0.67
CA ALA A 129 -0.50 -1.99 1.85
C ALA A 129 -0.26 -0.50 2.13
N THR A 130 0.13 -0.20 3.36
CA THR A 130 0.70 1.09 3.80
C THR A 130 2.05 0.83 4.47
N ALA A 131 2.94 1.82 4.46
CA ALA A 131 4.17 1.87 5.25
C ALA A 131 4.06 2.88 6.40
N ARG A 132 4.68 2.55 7.53
CA ARG A 132 4.91 3.43 8.68
C ARG A 132 6.41 3.49 8.99
N ASP A 133 6.96 4.70 9.03
CA ASP A 133 8.38 4.94 9.32
C ASP A 133 8.71 4.72 10.83
N LYS A 134 9.96 4.96 11.21
CA LYS A 134 10.43 4.85 12.61
C LYS A 134 9.90 5.98 13.51
N ALA A 135 9.54 7.13 12.94
CA ALA A 135 8.97 8.27 13.65
C ALA A 135 7.45 8.13 13.86
N GLY A 136 6.82 7.14 13.22
CA GLY A 136 5.39 6.85 13.31
C GLY A 136 4.54 7.49 12.22
N ASN A 137 5.14 8.12 11.19
CA ASN A 137 4.38 8.69 10.08
C ASN A 137 3.91 7.60 9.12
N GLU A 138 2.66 7.69 8.65
CA GLU A 138 2.05 6.72 7.74
C GLU A 138 1.95 7.26 6.31
N SER A 139 2.37 6.44 5.35
CA SER A 139 2.19 6.69 3.92
C SER A 139 0.73 6.54 3.46
N THR A 140 0.43 7.02 2.24
CA THR A 140 -0.81 6.64 1.55
C THR A 140 -0.80 5.16 1.15
N SER A 141 -1.97 4.61 0.83
CA SER A 141 -2.09 3.22 0.36
C SER A 141 -1.38 3.00 -0.99
N SER A 142 -0.86 1.78 -1.16
CA SER A 142 -0.36 1.28 -2.43
C SER A 142 -1.49 0.98 -3.43
N LYS A 143 -1.13 0.55 -4.64
CA LYS A 143 -2.08 0.01 -5.62
C LYS A 143 -2.81 -1.21 -5.06
N VAL A 144 -4.11 -1.31 -5.32
CA VAL A 144 -4.90 -2.51 -5.03
C VAL A 144 -4.67 -3.56 -6.11
N TYR A 145 -4.37 -4.78 -5.70
CA TYR A 145 -4.27 -5.96 -6.56
C TYR A 145 -5.40 -6.94 -6.26
N THR A 146 -5.88 -7.62 -7.29
CA THR A 146 -6.87 -8.69 -7.19
C THR A 146 -6.21 -10.01 -7.58
N ILE A 147 -6.36 -11.02 -6.73
CA ILE A 147 -5.83 -12.38 -6.92
C ILE A 147 -6.98 -13.36 -6.77
N THR A 148 -7.25 -14.15 -7.79
CA THR A 148 -8.27 -15.19 -7.76
C THR A 148 -7.63 -16.52 -7.37
N PHE A 149 -8.00 -17.04 -6.20
CA PHE A 149 -7.60 -18.37 -5.77
C PHE A 149 -8.61 -19.41 -6.28
N ASP A 150 -8.17 -20.21 -7.24
CA ASP A 150 -8.89 -21.38 -7.74
C ASP A 150 -8.02 -22.63 -7.73
N ASN A 151 -8.51 -23.71 -7.14
CA ASN A 151 -7.78 -24.96 -6.90
C ASN A 151 -8.46 -26.19 -7.52
N LYS A 152 -9.40 -25.97 -8.45
CA LYS A 152 -10.15 -27.04 -9.10
C LYS A 152 -10.55 -26.61 -10.50
N ILE A 153 -10.55 -27.57 -11.42
CA ILE A 153 -11.38 -27.49 -12.62
C ILE A 153 -12.79 -27.95 -12.21
N SER A 154 -13.79 -27.14 -12.50
CA SER A 154 -15.19 -27.41 -12.18
C SER A 154 -15.84 -28.33 -13.22
N GLU A 155 -15.53 -28.14 -14.50
CA GLU A 155 -16.10 -28.91 -15.61
C GLU A 155 -15.02 -29.50 -16.52
N LEU A 156 -15.08 -30.83 -16.70
CA LEU A 156 -14.53 -31.53 -17.87
C LEU A 156 -15.45 -32.69 -18.25
N THR A 157 -16.23 -32.50 -19.30
CA THR A 157 -17.17 -33.50 -19.80
C THR A 157 -16.85 -33.83 -21.25
N VAL A 158 -16.55 -35.09 -21.53
CA VAL A 158 -16.48 -35.60 -22.92
C VAL A 158 -17.88 -36.02 -23.33
N LEU A 159 -18.40 -35.43 -24.40
CA LEU A 159 -19.74 -35.70 -24.94
C LEU A 159 -19.68 -36.81 -25.99
N GLU A 160 -18.73 -36.73 -26.92
CA GLU A 160 -18.53 -37.71 -27.98
C GLU A 160 -17.02 -37.91 -28.23
N PRO A 161 -16.56 -39.13 -28.54
CA PRO A 161 -17.29 -40.37 -28.36
C PRO A 161 -17.39 -40.78 -26.88
N VAL A 162 -18.32 -41.68 -26.58
CA VAL A 162 -18.38 -42.34 -25.26
C VAL A 162 -17.36 -43.47 -25.19
N THR A 163 -16.85 -43.75 -23.99
CA THR A 163 -16.00 -44.93 -23.75
C THR A 163 -16.73 -46.21 -24.20
N GLY A 164 -16.01 -47.07 -24.94
CA GLY A 164 -16.51 -48.32 -25.50
C GLY A 164 -17.14 -48.17 -26.89
N ALA A 165 -17.20 -46.97 -27.47
CA ALA A 165 -17.69 -46.78 -28.84
C ALA A 165 -16.88 -47.60 -29.84
N ILE A 166 -17.57 -48.15 -30.84
CA ILE A 166 -16.99 -48.95 -31.91
C ILE A 166 -17.20 -48.20 -33.23
N PHE A 167 -16.12 -48.01 -33.96
CA PHE A 167 -16.08 -47.38 -35.28
C PHE A 167 -15.70 -48.43 -36.32
N THR A 168 -16.39 -48.46 -37.46
CA THR A 168 -16.21 -49.46 -38.50
C THR A 168 -16.10 -48.83 -39.89
N GLY A 169 -15.19 -49.34 -40.72
CA GLY A 169 -15.02 -48.90 -42.10
C GLY A 169 -14.09 -47.68 -42.23
N LYS A 170 -13.49 -47.51 -43.42
CA LYS A 170 -12.55 -46.40 -43.71
C LYS A 170 -13.09 -44.99 -43.44
N SER A 171 -14.40 -44.76 -43.57
CA SER A 171 -15.02 -43.46 -43.31
C SER A 171 -14.96 -43.04 -41.84
N GLU A 172 -14.83 -43.99 -40.91
CA GLU A 172 -14.83 -43.74 -39.47
C GLU A 172 -13.42 -43.83 -38.85
N GLN A 173 -12.37 -43.90 -39.68
CA GLN A 173 -10.98 -43.86 -39.19
C GLN A 173 -10.64 -42.51 -38.55
N SER A 174 -11.28 -41.43 -38.98
CA SER A 174 -11.11 -40.09 -38.41
C SER A 174 -12.36 -39.70 -37.64
N ILE A 175 -12.23 -39.49 -36.34
CA ILE A 175 -13.34 -39.10 -35.46
C ILE A 175 -13.11 -37.69 -34.90
N VAL A 176 -14.19 -37.08 -34.41
CA VAL A 176 -14.14 -35.82 -33.66
C VAL A 176 -14.45 -36.13 -32.20
N VAL A 177 -13.49 -35.82 -31.32
CA VAL A 177 -13.73 -35.78 -29.89
C VAL A 177 -14.33 -34.42 -29.56
N LYS A 178 -15.47 -34.40 -28.88
CA LYS A 178 -16.18 -33.20 -28.44
C LYS A 178 -16.42 -33.24 -26.95
N GLY A 179 -16.39 -32.09 -26.31
CA GLY A 179 -16.75 -31.97 -24.91
C GLY A 179 -16.92 -30.53 -24.46
N ILE A 180 -17.08 -30.37 -23.15
CA ILE A 180 -17.22 -29.09 -22.45
C ILE A 180 -16.16 -29.03 -21.35
N VAL A 181 -15.55 -27.87 -21.16
CA VAL A 181 -14.61 -27.53 -20.10
C VAL A 181 -14.94 -26.16 -19.53
N ASP A 182 -14.38 -25.80 -18.37
CA ASP A 182 -14.45 -24.43 -17.84
C ASP A 182 -14.04 -23.38 -18.89
N THR A 183 -14.77 -22.26 -18.93
CA THR A 183 -14.46 -21.14 -19.84
C THR A 183 -13.05 -20.61 -19.57
N GLY A 184 -12.27 -20.38 -20.62
CA GLY A 184 -10.87 -19.93 -20.50
C GLY A 184 -9.87 -21.06 -20.29
N ALA A 185 -10.31 -22.30 -20.03
CA ALA A 185 -9.42 -23.44 -19.96
C ALA A 185 -8.90 -23.85 -21.34
N THR A 186 -7.70 -24.41 -21.34
CA THR A 186 -7.09 -25.05 -22.50
C THR A 186 -7.31 -26.55 -22.45
N VAL A 187 -7.46 -27.19 -23.61
CA VAL A 187 -7.64 -28.64 -23.72
C VAL A 187 -6.62 -29.22 -24.69
N THR A 188 -6.05 -30.36 -24.32
CA THR A 188 -5.27 -31.22 -25.21
C THR A 188 -5.94 -32.58 -25.33
N VAL A 189 -5.90 -33.15 -26.54
CA VAL A 189 -6.32 -34.53 -26.83
C VAL A 189 -5.12 -35.27 -27.42
N ASN A 190 -4.66 -36.33 -26.77
CA ASN A 190 -3.40 -37.04 -27.08
C ASN A 190 -2.21 -36.08 -27.24
N SER A 191 -2.03 -35.17 -26.26
CA SER A 191 -1.00 -34.12 -26.24
C SER A 191 -1.07 -33.08 -27.37
N ARG A 192 -2.13 -33.08 -28.19
CA ARG A 192 -2.37 -32.06 -29.22
C ARG A 192 -3.44 -31.07 -28.77
N LEU A 193 -3.21 -29.77 -28.97
CA LEU A 193 -4.20 -28.74 -28.64
C LEU A 193 -5.53 -28.97 -29.38
N ALA A 194 -6.61 -28.91 -28.62
CA ALA A 194 -7.98 -28.87 -29.12
C ALA A 194 -8.42 -27.41 -29.32
N VAL A 195 -9.41 -27.18 -30.18
CA VAL A 195 -10.06 -25.88 -30.30
C VAL A 195 -11.08 -25.78 -29.17
N VAL A 196 -11.02 -24.72 -28.36
CA VAL A 196 -11.99 -24.41 -27.30
C VAL A 196 -12.65 -23.09 -27.64
N ASP A 197 -13.99 -23.04 -27.66
CA ASP A 197 -14.74 -21.80 -27.90
C ASP A 197 -14.92 -20.98 -26.60
N PRO A 198 -15.40 -19.72 -26.68
CA PRO A 198 -15.62 -18.89 -25.48
C PRO A 198 -16.69 -19.42 -24.51
N GLN A 199 -17.48 -20.42 -24.92
CA GLN A 199 -18.48 -21.10 -24.10
C GLN A 199 -17.93 -22.38 -23.46
N GLY A 200 -16.66 -22.74 -23.72
CA GLY A 200 -16.01 -23.93 -23.17
C GLY A 200 -16.24 -25.20 -23.97
N ASN A 201 -16.91 -25.15 -25.14
CA ASN A 201 -17.01 -26.33 -25.98
C ASN A 201 -15.67 -26.57 -26.67
N PHE A 202 -15.14 -27.79 -26.53
CA PHE A 202 -13.92 -28.18 -27.21
C PHE A 202 -14.17 -29.23 -28.28
N SER A 203 -13.32 -29.21 -29.32
CA SER A 203 -13.28 -30.27 -30.33
C SER A 203 -11.86 -30.59 -30.82
N ALA A 204 -11.61 -31.85 -31.12
CA ALA A 204 -10.34 -32.34 -31.68
C ALA A 204 -10.54 -33.51 -32.63
N ASN A 205 -9.83 -33.49 -33.77
CA ASN A 205 -9.83 -34.61 -34.71
C ASN A 205 -8.78 -35.65 -34.32
N ILE A 206 -9.17 -36.92 -34.28
CA ILE A 206 -8.30 -38.05 -33.97
C ILE A 206 -8.39 -39.09 -35.09
N ILE A 207 -7.22 -39.57 -35.52
CA ILE A 207 -7.10 -40.69 -36.45
C ILE A 207 -6.91 -41.96 -35.62
N LEU A 208 -7.81 -42.93 -35.79
CA LEU A 208 -7.79 -44.21 -35.09
C LEU A 208 -6.86 -45.20 -35.78
N THR A 209 -6.20 -46.02 -34.98
CA THR A 209 -5.48 -47.22 -35.42
C THR A 209 -6.38 -48.44 -35.27
N GLU A 210 -6.17 -49.49 -36.07
CA GLU A 210 -6.91 -50.75 -35.94
C GLU A 210 -6.85 -51.30 -34.51
N GLY A 211 -8.00 -51.73 -33.99
CA GLY A 211 -8.14 -52.24 -32.63
C GLY A 211 -8.49 -51.16 -31.60
N SER A 212 -8.01 -51.35 -30.37
CA SER A 212 -8.33 -50.46 -29.24
C SER A 212 -7.48 -49.19 -29.25
N ASN A 213 -8.13 -48.04 -29.12
CA ASN A 213 -7.53 -46.71 -29.08
C ASN A 213 -7.81 -46.08 -27.72
N SER A 214 -6.75 -45.71 -27.00
CA SER A 214 -6.85 -44.92 -25.78
C SER A 214 -6.67 -43.44 -26.11
N ILE A 215 -7.66 -42.63 -25.80
CA ILE A 215 -7.66 -41.19 -26.07
C ILE A 215 -7.59 -40.47 -24.72
N GLU A 216 -6.50 -39.75 -24.48
CA GLU A 216 -6.28 -38.93 -23.29
C GLU A 216 -6.73 -37.49 -23.57
N ILE A 217 -7.61 -36.97 -22.73
CA ILE A 217 -8.08 -35.58 -22.74
C ILE A 217 -7.58 -34.92 -21.47
N LYS A 218 -6.78 -33.86 -21.59
CA LYS A 218 -6.29 -33.08 -20.46
C LYS A 218 -6.74 -31.63 -20.59
N ALA A 219 -7.31 -31.11 -19.51
CA ALA A 219 -7.69 -29.72 -19.37
C ALA A 219 -6.78 -28.99 -18.38
N GLU A 220 -6.54 -27.70 -18.64
CA GLU A 220 -5.82 -26.79 -17.75
C GLU A 220 -6.48 -25.41 -17.72
N ASP A 221 -6.81 -24.89 -16.53
CA ASP A 221 -7.43 -23.57 -16.35
C ASP A 221 -6.40 -22.43 -16.16
N GLU A 222 -6.87 -21.19 -15.99
CA GLU A 222 -6.02 -20.00 -15.78
C GLU A 222 -5.19 -20.05 -14.48
N ALA A 223 -5.69 -20.77 -13.46
CA ALA A 223 -4.99 -20.99 -12.20
C ALA A 223 -4.01 -22.19 -12.28
N GLN A 224 -3.83 -22.78 -13.46
CA GLN A 224 -3.01 -23.96 -13.73
C GLN A 224 -3.48 -25.22 -12.99
N ASN A 225 -4.77 -25.31 -12.64
CA ASN A 225 -5.36 -26.58 -12.22
C ASN A 225 -5.42 -27.50 -13.43
N GLN A 226 -5.09 -28.78 -13.22
CA GLN A 226 -5.13 -29.78 -14.28
C GLN A 226 -6.14 -30.87 -13.96
N PHE A 227 -6.83 -31.34 -14.98
CA PHE A 227 -7.73 -32.47 -14.90
C PHE A 227 -7.55 -33.32 -16.15
N GLN A 228 -7.57 -34.64 -15.99
CA GLN A 228 -7.43 -35.55 -17.12
C GLN A 228 -8.53 -36.61 -17.12
N LYS A 229 -8.96 -36.98 -18.32
CA LYS A 229 -9.91 -38.05 -18.56
C LYS A 229 -9.45 -38.89 -19.75
N THR A 230 -9.53 -40.19 -19.61
CA THR A 230 -9.23 -41.13 -20.70
C THR A 230 -10.51 -41.80 -21.16
N ILE A 231 -10.72 -41.87 -22.47
CA ILE A 231 -11.75 -42.69 -23.09
C ILE A 231 -11.09 -43.77 -23.96
N THR A 232 -11.73 -44.92 -24.08
CA THR A 232 -11.27 -46.01 -24.95
C THR A 232 -12.31 -46.23 -26.04
N VAL A 233 -11.88 -46.35 -27.29
CA VAL A 233 -12.74 -46.68 -28.44
C VAL A 233 -12.11 -47.78 -29.29
N THR A 234 -12.89 -48.52 -30.05
CA THR A 234 -12.40 -49.59 -30.92
C THR A 234 -12.62 -49.24 -32.38
N TYR A 235 -11.62 -49.43 -33.24
CA TYR A 235 -11.73 -49.23 -34.68
C TYR A 235 -11.53 -50.54 -35.45
N THR A 236 -12.45 -50.85 -36.36
CA THR A 236 -12.38 -52.01 -37.27
C THR A 236 -12.42 -51.51 -38.73
N PRO A 237 -11.35 -51.68 -39.53
CA PRO A 237 -11.24 -51.12 -40.88
C PRO A 237 -12.31 -51.51 -41.91
#